data_AF-A0A3P7PPJ3-F1
#
_entry.id   AF-A0A3P7PPJ3-F1
#
_cell.length_a   1.000
_cell.length_b   1.000
_cell.length_c   1.000
_cell.angle_alpha   90.00
_cell.angle_beta   90.00
_cell.angle_gamma   90.00
#
_symmetry.space_group_name_H-M   'P 1'
#
loop_
_entity.id
_entity.type
_entity.pdbx_description
1 polymer ?
#
loop_
_entity_poly.entity_id
_entity_poly.type
_entity_poly.pdbx_seq_one_letter_code
_entity_poly.pdbx_strand_id
1 'polypeptide(L)'
;MVDCAVPEKLEAFQQVLLQFANHHLSYFVPLHKYHLAPVSNEQKLANLQLALQLFQDAEGIGPGPGARADDLLRHDLKATLRLLFALYNRYRDAK
;
A
#
# COMPACT_ATOMS: atom_id res chain seq x y z
N MET A 1 4.95 -23.37 -17.55
CA MET A 1 5.09 -22.94 -16.15
C MET A 1 5.18 -21.43 -16.15
N VAL A 2 4.03 -20.75 -16.13
CA VAL A 2 3.95 -19.30 -16.03
C VAL A 2 3.98 -18.95 -14.55
N ASP A 3 4.71 -17.89 -14.24
CA ASP A 3 5.09 -17.41 -12.92
C ASP A 3 3.85 -17.03 -12.07
N CYS A 4 3.27 -18.00 -11.37
CA CYS A 4 2.13 -17.78 -10.47
C CYS A 4 2.53 -17.15 -9.12
N ALA A 5 3.83 -16.96 -8.85
CA ALA A 5 4.32 -16.49 -7.55
C ALA A 5 4.33 -14.96 -7.39
N VAL A 6 4.33 -14.21 -8.50
CA VAL A 6 4.31 -12.74 -8.50
C VAL A 6 2.95 -12.13 -8.08
N PRO A 7 1.77 -12.63 -8.52
CA PRO A 7 0.49 -12.02 -8.15
C PRO A 7 0.15 -12.17 -6.65
N GLU A 8 0.52 -13.27 -6.00
CA GLU A 8 0.24 -13.45 -4.55
C GLU A 8 1.00 -12.45 -3.67
N LYS A 9 2.21 -12.03 -4.08
CA LYS A 9 3.04 -11.11 -3.29
C LYS A 9 2.48 -9.68 -3.27
N LEU A 10 1.82 -9.25 -4.34
CA LEU A 10 1.20 -7.92 -4.39
C LEU A 10 -0.12 -7.87 -3.63
N GLU A 11 -0.92 -8.93 -3.70
CA GLU A 11 -2.14 -9.10 -2.89
C GLU A 11 -1.80 -9.01 -1.41
N ALA A 12 -0.80 -9.79 -0.97
CA ALA A 12 -0.33 -9.76 0.40
C ALA A 12 0.18 -8.37 0.81
N PHE A 13 0.89 -7.66 -0.08
CA PHE A 13 1.40 -6.31 0.21
C PHE A 13 0.28 -5.28 0.38
N GLN A 14 -0.72 -5.29 -0.49
CA GLN A 14 -1.88 -4.40 -0.37
C GLN A 14 -2.65 -4.65 0.93
N GLN A 15 -2.84 -5.91 1.26
CA GLN A 15 -3.55 -6.32 2.47
C GLN A 15 -2.77 -5.95 3.74
N VAL A 16 -1.44 -6.10 3.73
CA VAL A 16 -0.55 -5.66 4.81
C VAL A 16 -0.62 -4.14 5.01
N LEU A 17 -0.61 -3.33 3.94
CA LEU A 17 -0.69 -1.87 4.07
C LEU A 17 -2.02 -1.42 4.69
N LEU A 18 -3.14 -2.00 4.27
CA LEU A 18 -4.47 -1.68 4.81
C LEU A 18 -4.62 -2.13 6.27
N GLN A 19 -4.10 -3.31 6.60
CA GLN A 19 -4.12 -3.79 7.98
C GLN A 19 -3.21 -2.98 8.89
N PHE A 20 -2.06 -2.54 8.38
CA PHE A 20 -1.15 -1.65 9.10
C PHE A 20 -1.80 -0.29 9.38
N ALA A 21 -2.47 0.31 8.39
CA ALA A 21 -3.22 1.55 8.60
C ALA A 21 -4.35 1.40 9.65
N ASN A 22 -5.10 0.29 9.60
CA ASN A 22 -6.17 0.05 10.58
C ASN A 22 -5.63 -0.17 12.01
N HIS A 23 -4.50 -0.86 12.17
CA HIS A 23 -3.99 -1.22 13.49
C HIS A 23 -3.08 -0.15 14.12
N HIS A 24 -2.21 0.49 13.33
CA HIS A 24 -1.19 1.41 13.85
C HIS A 24 -1.60 2.87 13.76
N LEU A 25 -2.38 3.27 12.75
CA LEU A 25 -2.77 4.67 12.56
C LEU A 25 -4.08 5.04 13.29
N SER A 26 -4.74 4.10 13.97
CA SER A 26 -6.10 4.27 14.53
C SER A 26 -7.11 4.84 13.52
N TYR A 27 -6.84 4.72 12.22
CA TYR A 27 -7.79 5.07 11.17
C TYR A 27 -8.69 3.86 10.98
N PHE A 28 -9.95 3.98 11.40
CA PHE A 28 -10.96 2.98 11.06
C PHE A 28 -11.28 3.12 9.57
N VAL A 29 -10.55 2.41 8.71
CA VAL A 29 -10.90 2.29 7.29
C VAL A 29 -12.05 1.31 7.22
N PRO A 30 -13.29 1.77 6.96
CA PRO A 30 -14.42 0.85 6.91
C PRO A 30 -14.18 -0.19 5.82
N LEU A 31 -14.52 -1.44 6.11
CA LEU A 31 -14.35 -2.60 5.21
C LEU A 31 -14.98 -2.40 3.81
N HIS A 32 -15.92 -1.46 3.66
CA HIS A 32 -16.56 -1.13 2.39
C HIS A 32 -15.77 -0.13 1.52
N LYS A 33 -14.72 0.51 2.06
CA LYS A 33 -13.91 1.49 1.31
C LYS A 33 -12.82 0.84 0.46
N TYR A 34 -12.53 -0.44 0.65
CA TYR A 34 -11.51 -1.17 -0.09
C TYR A 34 -12.00 -2.55 -0.51
N HIS A 35 -11.38 -3.09 -1.55
CA HIS A 35 -11.69 -4.43 -2.05
C HIS A 35 -10.99 -5.48 -1.19
N LEU A 36 -11.76 -6.31 -0.48
CA LEU A 36 -11.26 -7.39 0.39
C LEU A 36 -10.57 -8.53 -0.39
N ALA A 37 -10.97 -8.74 -1.64
CA ALA A 37 -10.40 -9.73 -2.55
C ALA A 37 -10.29 -9.11 -3.96
N PRO A 38 -9.27 -8.28 -4.24
CA PRO A 38 -9.14 -7.61 -5.51
C PRO A 38 -8.70 -8.60 -6.60
N VAL A 39 -9.60 -8.91 -7.53
CA VAL A 39 -9.34 -9.83 -8.65
C VAL A 39 -8.84 -9.12 -9.91
N SER A 40 -9.06 -7.81 -10.02
CA SER A 40 -8.67 -6.99 -11.17
C SER A 40 -7.60 -5.96 -10.81
N ASN A 41 -6.79 -5.57 -11.80
CA ASN A 41 -5.79 -4.51 -11.65
C ASN A 41 -6.40 -3.17 -11.23
N GLU A 42 -7.64 -2.88 -11.65
CA GLU A 42 -8.36 -1.67 -11.24
C GLU A 42 -8.70 -1.70 -9.74
N GLN A 43 -9.19 -2.83 -9.22
CA GLN A 43 -9.47 -3.00 -7.78
C GLN A 43 -8.19 -2.90 -6.94
N LYS A 44 -7.10 -3.51 -7.44
CA LYS A 44 -5.76 -3.41 -6.83
C LYS A 44 -5.24 -1.98 -6.80
N LEU A 45 -5.40 -1.26 -7.92
CA LEU A 45 -5.02 0.15 -8.02
C LEU A 45 -5.81 1.02 -7.06
N ALA A 46 -7.13 0.80 -6.95
CA ALA A 46 -8.00 1.53 -6.04
C ALA A 46 -7.59 1.33 -4.57
N ASN A 47 -7.26 0.08 -4.18
CA ASN A 47 -6.75 -0.22 -2.84
C ASN A 47 -5.41 0.48 -2.57
N LEU A 48 -4.48 0.47 -3.53
CA LEU A 48 -3.20 1.16 -3.41
C LEU A 48 -3.37 2.67 -3.32
N GLN A 49 -4.25 3.27 -4.12
CA GLN A 49 -4.57 4.69 -4.07
C GLN A 49 -5.14 5.08 -2.70
N LEU A 50 -6.09 4.29 -2.18
CA LEU A 50 -6.66 4.51 -0.86
C LEU A 50 -5.59 4.43 0.24
N ALA A 51 -4.76 3.38 0.22
CA ALA A 51 -3.71 3.20 1.22
C ALA A 51 -2.73 4.39 1.20
N LEU A 52 -2.27 4.80 0.02
CA LEU A 52 -1.39 5.96 -0.11
C LEU A 52 -2.04 7.26 0.35
N GLN A 53 -3.32 7.47 0.03
CA GLN A 53 -4.06 8.64 0.47
C GLN A 53 -4.14 8.67 2.01
N LEU A 54 -4.46 7.54 2.64
CA LEU A 54 -4.53 7.45 4.10
C LEU A 54 -3.18 7.70 4.75
N PHE A 55 -2.09 7.16 4.20
CA PHE A 55 -0.73 7.41 4.69
C PHE A 55 -0.33 8.88 4.55
N GLN A 56 -0.76 9.54 3.48
CA GLN A 56 -0.50 10.95 3.25
C GLN A 56 -1.35 11.84 4.17
N ASP A 57 -2.64 11.53 4.34
CA ASP A 57 -3.56 12.29 5.18
C ASP A 57 -3.22 12.12 6.68
N ALA A 58 -2.78 10.93 7.10
CA ALA A 58 -2.46 10.65 8.50
C ALA A 58 -1.07 11.17 8.92
N GLU A 59 -0.04 10.93 8.10
CA GLU A 59 1.36 11.18 8.50
C GLU A 59 2.21 11.85 7.42
N GLY A 60 1.62 12.25 6.30
CA GLY A 60 2.35 12.81 5.16
C GLY A 60 3.27 11.81 4.48
N ILE A 61 3.00 10.51 4.63
CA ILE A 61 3.82 9.43 4.06
C ILE A 61 3.34 9.12 2.65
N GLY A 62 4.28 9.05 1.70
CA GLY A 62 4.01 8.63 0.34
C GLY A 62 5.25 8.04 -0.34
N PRO A 63 5.12 7.48 -1.55
CA PRO A 63 6.22 6.84 -2.28
C PRO A 63 7.25 7.84 -2.85
N GLY A 64 7.13 9.12 -2.48
CA GLY A 64 7.96 10.22 -2.94
C GLY A 64 7.40 10.96 -4.16
N PRO A 65 8.03 12.08 -4.56
CA PRO A 65 7.57 12.89 -5.67
C PRO A 65 7.60 12.10 -6.99
N GLY A 66 6.48 12.11 -7.71
CA GLY A 66 6.31 11.48 -9.01
C GLY A 66 5.96 9.98 -8.99
N ALA A 67 6.05 9.31 -7.84
CA ALA A 67 5.63 7.92 -7.71
C ALA A 67 4.13 7.84 -7.43
N ARG A 68 3.42 7.00 -8.20
CA ARG A 68 1.97 6.82 -8.14
C ARG A 68 1.63 5.40 -7.69
N ALA A 69 0.38 5.19 -7.28
CA ALA A 69 -0.17 3.86 -7.02
C ALA A 69 0.02 2.91 -8.22
N ASP A 70 0.03 3.46 -9.43
CA ASP A 70 0.26 2.73 -10.67
C ASP A 70 1.68 2.16 -10.80
N ASP A 71 2.69 2.87 -10.27
CA ASP A 71 4.06 2.36 -10.23
C ASP A 71 4.18 1.19 -9.25
N LEU A 72 3.46 1.25 -8.13
CA LEU A 72 3.36 0.14 -7.18
C LEU A 72 2.62 -1.06 -7.78
N LEU A 73 1.54 -0.81 -8.54
CA LEU A 73 0.80 -1.85 -9.25
C LEU A 73 1.68 -2.56 -10.29
N ARG A 74 2.54 -1.81 -10.98
CA ARG A 74 3.51 -2.34 -11.95
C ARG A 74 4.76 -2.96 -11.31
N HIS A 75 4.79 -3.09 -9.98
CA HIS A 75 5.93 -3.63 -9.22
C HIS A 75 7.24 -2.84 -9.43
N ASP A 76 7.16 -1.52 -9.57
CA ASP A 76 8.35 -0.67 -9.64
C ASP A 76 9.12 -0.72 -8.31
N LEU A 77 10.28 -1.39 -8.34
CA LEU A 77 11.11 -1.61 -7.16
C LEU A 77 11.49 -0.29 -6.47
N LYS A 78 11.74 0.78 -7.24
CA LYS A 78 12.17 2.08 -6.71
C LYS A 78 11.05 2.75 -5.93
N ALA A 79 9.83 2.74 -6.45
CA ALA A 79 8.64 3.24 -5.77
C ALA A 79 8.33 2.42 -4.52
N THR A 80 8.40 1.09 -4.61
CA THR A 80 8.18 0.19 -3.46
C THR A 80 9.19 0.44 -2.34
N LEU A 81 10.49 0.51 -2.65
CA LEU A 81 11.54 0.75 -1.64
C LEU A 81 11.41 2.14 -1.00
N ARG A 82 11.05 3.17 -1.75
CA ARG A 82 10.83 4.52 -1.19
C ARG A 82 9.67 4.53 -0.21
N LEU A 83 8.55 3.89 -0.54
CA LEU A 83 7.41 3.79 0.36
C LEU A 83 7.77 3.02 1.63
N LEU A 84 8.43 1.87 1.49
CA LEU A 84 8.89 1.06 2.62
C LEU A 84 9.85 1.84 3.52
N PHE A 85 10.79 2.59 2.94
CA PHE A 85 11.75 3.40 3.69
C PHE A 85 11.08 4.58 4.40
N ALA A 86 10.08 5.22 3.77
CA ALA A 86 9.31 6.29 4.38
C ALA A 86 8.49 5.78 5.57
N LEU A 87 7.82 4.63 5.42
CA LEU A 87 7.15 3.95 6.53
C LEU A 87 8.14 3.58 7.63
N TYR A 88 9.26 2.94 7.28
CA TYR A 88 10.28 2.54 8.25
C TYR A 88 10.81 3.72 9.04
N ASN A 89 11.23 4.82 8.40
CA ASN A 89 11.75 5.99 9.13
C ASN A 89 10.71 6.64 10.04
N ARG A 90 9.43 6.59 9.67
CA ARG A 90 8.35 7.15 10.51
C ARG A 90 8.05 6.29 11.72
N TYR A 91 8.01 4.98 11.56
CA TYR A 91 7.67 4.05 12.64
C TYR A 91 8.86 3.47 13.39
N ARG A 92 10.11 3.68 12.94
CA ARG A 92 11.32 3.20 13.64
C ARG A 92 11.44 3.80 15.04
N ASP A 93 11.00 5.04 15.21
CA ASP A 93 11.12 5.79 16.45
C ASP A 93 9.79 5.83 17.24
N ALA A 94 8.72 5.20 16.72
CA ALA A 94 7.46 4.99 17.42
C ALA A 94 7.62 3.83 18.42
N LYS A 95 8.16 4.14 19.60
CA LYS A 95 8.29 3.22 20.74
C LYS A 95 7.44 3.71 21.91
#